data_AF-C4ICN8-F1
#
_entry.id   AF-C4ICN8-F1
#
_cell.length_a   1.000
_cell.length_b   1.000
_cell.length_c   1.000
_cell.angle_alpha   90.00
_cell.angle_beta   90.00
_cell.angle_gamma   90.00
#
_symmetry.space_group_name_H-M   'P 1'
#
loop_
_entity.id
_entity.type
_entity.pdbx_description
1 polymer ?
#
loop_
_entity_poly.entity_id
_entity_poly.type
_entity_poly.pdbx_seq_one_letter_code
_entity_poly.pdbx_strand_id
1 'polypeptide(L)'
;MYEIMHTNLINKITYSIYNFIEYFAKDDKTKTISVSIPSDILYRSQLICEYIKGEIDEDFDLDNLLMILYMNFIKECVKNYNPKSVYALLNKTYYDTKNIIISDGKNNISIDRAPVKLSILELSISTMDFKKGQLILDEIYELYHSRYSFSKLLESLWMDFIYSYKTGQNKRAYHSIIKMLKECLS
;
A
#
# COMPACT_ATOMS: atom_id res chain seq x y z
N MET A 1 21.97 -38.60 25.14
CA MET A 1 21.69 -37.21 25.55
C MET A 1 22.13 -36.33 24.38
N TYR A 2 21.23 -35.47 23.93
CA TYR A 2 21.15 -34.87 22.59
C TYR A 2 22.35 -33.98 22.20
N GLU A 3 22.91 -34.21 21.01
CA GLU A 3 23.66 -33.19 20.26
C GLU A 3 22.80 -32.62 19.13
N ILE A 4 22.90 -31.32 18.99
CA ILE A 4 21.83 -30.42 18.60
C ILE A 4 21.84 -30.14 17.09
N MET A 5 20.66 -30.25 16.48
CA MET A 5 20.31 -29.78 15.14
C MET A 5 20.46 -28.24 15.01
N HIS A 6 21.65 -27.73 14.68
CA HIS A 6 21.82 -26.30 14.35
C HIS A 6 22.29 -26.00 12.90
N THR A 7 22.55 -27.02 12.08
CA THR A 7 23.11 -26.83 10.72
C THR A 7 22.08 -26.57 9.61
N ASN A 8 20.77 -26.68 9.87
CA ASN A 8 19.73 -26.57 8.82
C ASN A 8 19.09 -25.18 8.66
N LEU A 9 19.13 -24.33 9.69
CA LEU A 9 18.44 -23.03 9.64
C LEU A 9 19.28 -21.97 8.90
N ILE A 10 20.58 -21.94 9.16
CA ILE A 10 21.52 -21.00 8.55
C ILE A 10 21.60 -21.26 7.04
N ASN A 11 21.69 -22.52 6.61
CA ASN A 11 21.71 -22.86 5.19
C ASN A 11 20.41 -22.48 4.45
N LYS A 12 19.24 -22.58 5.09
CA LYS A 12 17.96 -22.10 4.50
C LYS A 12 17.90 -20.59 4.36
N ILE A 13 18.36 -19.84 5.37
CA ILE A 13 18.39 -18.38 5.33
C ILE A 13 19.40 -17.90 4.27
N THR A 14 20.57 -18.53 4.21
CA THR A 14 21.61 -18.16 3.23
C THR A 14 21.19 -18.50 1.81
N TYR A 15 20.50 -19.63 1.58
CA TYR A 15 19.97 -20.01 0.27
C TYR A 15 18.80 -19.10 -0.17
N SER A 16 17.96 -18.65 0.78
CA SER A 16 16.90 -17.66 0.53
C SER A 16 17.48 -16.30 0.14
N ILE A 17 18.57 -15.85 0.80
CA ILE A 17 19.27 -14.60 0.49
C ILE A 17 20.07 -14.68 -0.82
N TYR A 18 20.66 -15.83 -1.17
CA TYR A 18 21.35 -16.00 -2.46
C TYR A 18 20.37 -15.99 -3.64
N ASN A 19 19.22 -16.65 -3.52
CA ASN A 19 18.14 -16.54 -4.50
C ASN A 19 17.53 -15.13 -4.57
N PHE A 20 17.53 -14.40 -3.44
CA PHE A 20 17.12 -13.00 -3.38
C PHE A 20 17.99 -12.14 -4.29
N ILE A 21 19.32 -12.32 -4.34
CA ILE A 21 20.22 -11.46 -5.13
C ILE A 21 20.26 -11.85 -6.62
N GLU A 22 20.25 -13.14 -6.97
CA GLU A 22 20.32 -13.57 -8.38
C GLU A 22 19.00 -13.37 -9.18
N TYR A 23 17.84 -13.32 -8.52
CA TYR A 23 16.54 -13.08 -9.18
C TYR A 23 16.35 -11.64 -9.69
N PHE A 24 17.27 -10.74 -9.33
CA PHE A 24 17.21 -9.30 -9.60
C PHE A 24 18.07 -8.84 -10.80
N ALA A 25 18.50 -9.74 -11.67
CA ALA A 25 19.07 -9.34 -12.96
C ALA A 25 18.04 -8.49 -13.75
N LYS A 26 18.48 -7.30 -14.21
CA LYS A 26 17.70 -6.26 -14.91
C LYS A 26 16.69 -6.85 -15.90
N ASP A 27 15.42 -6.77 -15.54
CA ASP A 27 14.29 -7.08 -16.41
C ASP A 27 13.55 -5.77 -16.68
N ASP A 28 13.69 -5.22 -17.89
CA ASP A 28 13.01 -3.99 -18.33
C ASP A 28 11.51 -4.21 -18.62
N LYS A 29 10.98 -5.40 -18.29
CA LYS A 29 9.57 -5.73 -18.48
C LYS A 29 8.72 -5.04 -17.43
N THR A 30 7.63 -4.44 -17.87
CA THR A 30 6.57 -3.93 -17.00
C THR A 30 5.40 -4.91 -16.91
N LYS A 31 4.63 -4.79 -15.83
CA LYS A 31 3.35 -5.46 -15.62
C LYS A 31 2.27 -4.40 -15.47
N THR A 32 1.13 -4.62 -16.11
CA THR A 32 -0.07 -3.81 -15.89
C THR A 32 -0.84 -4.37 -14.72
N ILE A 33 -1.12 -3.52 -13.74
CA ILE A 33 -1.91 -3.84 -12.54
C ILE A 33 -3.17 -2.99 -12.56
N SER A 34 -4.32 -3.65 -12.39
CA SER A 34 -5.60 -2.96 -12.23
C SER A 34 -5.90 -2.73 -10.75
N VAL A 35 -6.23 -1.50 -10.38
CA VAL A 35 -6.51 -1.06 -9.00
C VAL A 35 -7.92 -0.47 -8.96
N SER A 36 -8.72 -0.92 -8.00
CA SER A 36 -10.10 -0.47 -7.80
C SER A 36 -10.20 0.43 -6.55
N ILE A 37 -10.58 1.69 -6.75
CA ILE A 37 -10.59 2.71 -5.70
C ILE A 37 -11.93 3.43 -5.67
N PRO A 38 -12.49 3.76 -4.50
CA PRO A 38 -13.64 4.64 -4.41
C PRO A 38 -13.43 5.96 -5.16
N SER A 39 -14.40 6.38 -5.97
CA SER A 39 -14.25 7.57 -6.82
C SER A 39 -13.95 8.84 -6.00
N ASP A 40 -14.45 8.95 -4.77
CA ASP A 40 -14.15 10.08 -3.89
C ASP A 40 -12.67 10.12 -3.45
N ILE A 41 -12.05 8.96 -3.23
CA ILE A 41 -10.62 8.81 -2.95
C ILE A 41 -9.81 9.19 -4.19
N LEU A 42 -10.23 8.76 -5.38
CA LEU A 42 -9.60 9.15 -6.64
C LEU A 42 -9.59 10.69 -6.83
N TYR A 43 -10.75 11.34 -6.73
CA TYR A 43 -10.85 12.79 -6.92
C TYR A 43 -10.03 13.57 -5.90
N ARG A 44 -10.00 13.12 -4.64
CA ARG A 44 -9.14 13.73 -3.61
C ARG A 44 -7.66 13.60 -3.94
N SER A 45 -7.27 12.46 -4.49
CA SER A 45 -5.87 12.20 -4.86
C SER A 45 -5.44 13.08 -6.02
N GLN A 46 -6.31 13.23 -7.03
CA GLN A 46 -6.10 14.16 -8.14
C GLN A 46 -5.91 15.60 -7.64
N LEU A 47 -6.76 16.07 -6.72
CA LEU A 47 -6.60 17.39 -6.10
C LEU A 47 -5.28 17.55 -5.35
N ILE A 48 -4.82 16.50 -4.65
CA ILE A 48 -3.51 16.51 -3.98
C ILE A 48 -2.37 16.60 -5.00
N CYS A 49 -2.46 15.84 -6.10
CA CYS A 49 -1.47 15.88 -7.16
C CYS A 49 -1.38 17.27 -7.81
N GLU A 50 -2.52 17.88 -8.15
CA GLU A 50 -2.59 19.24 -8.71
C GLU A 50 -2.03 20.29 -7.74
N TYR A 51 -2.29 20.14 -6.44
CA TYR A 51 -1.71 21.02 -5.42
C TYR A 51 -0.19 20.88 -5.37
N ILE A 52 0.35 19.65 -5.40
CA ILE A 52 1.79 19.40 -5.36
C ILE A 52 2.47 19.97 -6.61
N LYS A 53 1.92 19.72 -7.81
CA LYS A 53 2.42 20.28 -9.08
C LYS A 53 2.62 21.80 -8.98
N GLY A 54 1.64 22.51 -8.43
CA GLY A 54 1.70 23.96 -8.24
C GLY A 54 2.79 24.44 -7.28
N GLU A 55 3.31 23.57 -6.41
CA GLU A 55 4.31 23.90 -5.40
C GLU A 55 5.74 23.51 -5.80
N ILE A 56 5.90 22.47 -6.62
CA ILE A 56 7.23 21.93 -7.00
C ILE A 56 7.68 22.29 -8.42
N ASP A 57 6.83 22.94 -9.23
CA ASP A 57 7.09 23.27 -10.65
C ASP A 57 7.55 22.04 -11.48
N GLU A 58 7.09 20.85 -11.08
CA GLU A 58 7.35 19.58 -11.74
C GLU A 58 6.02 18.84 -11.98
N ASP A 59 6.00 18.02 -13.03
CA ASP A 59 4.87 17.14 -13.31
C ASP A 59 4.75 16.08 -12.21
N PHE A 60 3.57 16.03 -11.58
CA PHE A 60 3.27 15.08 -10.52
C PHE A 60 1.83 14.55 -10.63
N ASP A 61 1.68 13.31 -11.10
CA ASP A 61 0.39 12.69 -11.33
C ASP A 61 0.04 11.58 -10.31
N LEU A 62 -1.03 10.83 -10.59
CA LEU A 62 -1.48 9.74 -9.73
C LEU A 62 -0.51 8.56 -9.73
N ASP A 63 0.17 8.30 -10.84
CA ASP A 63 1.13 7.21 -10.96
C ASP A 63 2.36 7.54 -10.11
N ASN A 64 2.82 8.80 -10.16
CA ASN A 64 3.89 9.28 -9.28
C ASN A 64 3.51 9.15 -7.80
N LEU A 65 2.31 9.61 -7.43
CA LEU A 65 1.82 9.52 -6.05
C LEU A 65 1.82 8.06 -5.56
N LEU A 66 1.23 7.16 -6.34
CA LEU A 66 1.10 5.77 -5.94
C LEU A 66 2.45 5.06 -5.86
N MET A 67 3.36 5.35 -6.80
CA MET A 67 4.72 4.82 -6.77
C MET A 67 5.51 5.33 -5.57
N ILE A 68 5.34 6.58 -5.14
CA ILE A 68 5.97 7.09 -3.93
C ILE A 68 5.44 6.39 -2.68
N LEU A 69 4.12 6.24 -2.57
CA LEU A 69 3.51 5.51 -1.45
C LEU A 69 4.03 4.08 -1.38
N TYR A 70 4.10 3.41 -2.53
CA TYR A 70 4.63 2.06 -2.65
C TYR A 70 6.12 1.98 -2.29
N MET A 71 6.96 2.84 -2.84
CA MET A 71 8.41 2.81 -2.57
C MET A 71 8.72 3.14 -1.12
N ASN A 72 7.98 4.08 -0.52
CA ASN A 72 8.09 4.36 0.91
C ASN A 72 7.69 3.15 1.75
N PHE A 73 6.61 2.46 1.40
CA PHE A 73 6.21 1.22 2.05
C PHE A 73 7.31 0.15 1.98
N ILE A 74 7.88 -0.09 0.79
CA ILE A 74 8.98 -1.05 0.62
C ILE A 74 10.19 -0.65 1.47
N LYS A 75 10.58 0.62 1.46
CA LYS A 75 11.69 1.16 2.27
C LYS A 75 11.47 0.92 3.77
N GLU A 76 10.27 1.17 4.27
CA GLU A 76 9.93 0.92 5.67
C GLU A 76 9.91 -0.59 6.01
N CYS A 77 9.39 -1.43 5.10
CA CYS A 77 9.48 -2.88 5.27
C CYS A 77 10.92 -3.37 5.32
N VAL A 78 11.83 -2.83 4.51
CA VAL A 78 13.26 -3.22 4.54
C VAL A 78 13.94 -2.74 5.81
N LYS A 79 13.62 -1.52 6.29
CA LYS A 79 14.28 -0.93 7.46
C LYS A 79 13.76 -1.48 8.79
N ASN A 80 12.44 -1.58 8.92
CA ASN A 80 11.75 -1.86 10.18
C ASN A 80 10.57 -2.81 9.92
N TYR A 81 10.87 -4.02 9.44
CA TYR A 81 9.83 -4.95 9.05
C TYR A 81 8.91 -5.33 10.21
N ASN A 82 7.60 -5.14 10.01
CA ASN A 82 6.56 -5.54 10.97
C ASN A 82 5.38 -6.18 10.23
N PRO A 83 5.34 -7.52 10.10
CA PRO A 83 4.33 -8.23 9.33
C PRO A 83 2.92 -8.05 9.92
N LYS A 84 2.80 -7.84 11.24
CA LYS A 84 1.52 -7.55 11.89
C LYS A 84 0.93 -6.23 11.42
N SER A 85 1.75 -5.20 11.25
CA SER A 85 1.30 -3.90 10.73
C SER A 85 0.87 -3.99 9.27
N VAL A 86 1.60 -4.75 8.45
CA VAL A 86 1.23 -4.98 7.04
C VAL A 86 -0.10 -5.75 6.97
N TYR A 87 -0.26 -6.81 7.77
CA TYR A 87 -1.53 -7.54 7.86
C TYR A 87 -2.69 -6.65 8.29
N ALA A 88 -2.48 -5.78 9.28
CA ALA A 88 -3.49 -4.83 9.73
C ALA A 88 -3.88 -3.82 8.63
N LEU A 89 -2.89 -3.31 7.87
CA LEU A 89 -3.12 -2.43 6.72
C LEU A 89 -4.00 -3.09 5.67
N LEU A 90 -3.72 -4.35 5.29
CA LEU A 90 -4.43 -5.08 4.25
C LEU A 90 -5.88 -5.41 4.62
N ASN A 91 -6.18 -5.55 5.91
CA ASN A 91 -7.53 -5.83 6.42
C ASN A 91 -8.30 -4.58 6.87
N LYS A 92 -7.67 -3.41 6.83
CA LYS A 92 -8.33 -2.17 7.25
C LYS A 92 -9.51 -1.85 6.34
N THR A 93 -10.67 -1.65 6.95
CA THR A 93 -11.88 -1.22 6.24
C THR A 93 -11.97 0.29 6.30
N TYR A 94 -12.04 0.93 5.13
CA TYR A 94 -11.97 2.38 5.02
C TYR A 94 -13.36 3.01 4.87
N TYR A 95 -14.27 2.34 4.19
CA TYR A 95 -15.64 2.81 3.99
C TYR A 95 -16.62 1.76 4.53
N ASP A 96 -17.55 2.21 5.35
CA ASP A 96 -18.64 1.38 5.85
C ASP A 96 -19.83 1.47 4.90
N THR A 97 -20.26 0.30 4.41
CA THR A 97 -21.46 0.15 3.57
C THR A 97 -22.72 -0.07 4.42
N LYS A 98 -22.59 -0.22 5.74
CA LYS A 98 -23.73 -0.40 6.64
C LYS A 98 -24.55 0.87 6.75
N ASN A 99 -25.85 0.67 6.96
CA ASN A 99 -26.80 1.74 7.19
C ASN A 99 -26.41 2.57 8.41
N ILE A 100 -26.67 3.87 8.33
CA ILE A 100 -26.52 4.77 9.47
C ILE A 100 -27.78 4.61 10.32
N ILE A 101 -27.62 4.12 11.54
CA ILE A 101 -28.71 4.03 12.51
C ILE A 101 -28.66 5.29 13.37
N ILE A 102 -29.68 6.14 13.23
CA ILE A 102 -29.91 7.29 14.11
C ILE A 102 -30.97 6.89 15.12
N SER A 103 -30.63 6.95 16.40
CA SER A 103 -31.55 6.65 17.51
C SER A 103 -31.74 7.88 18.38
N ASP A 104 -32.99 8.18 18.73
CA ASP A 104 -33.33 9.17 19.76
C ASP A 104 -33.66 8.51 21.11
N GLY A 105 -33.40 7.20 21.25
CA GLY A 105 -33.70 6.39 22.43
C GLY A 105 -35.14 5.85 22.47
N LYS A 106 -36.03 6.26 21.56
CA LYS A 106 -37.40 5.71 21.42
C LYS A 106 -37.67 5.14 20.04
N ASN A 107 -37.09 5.77 19.01
CA ASN A 107 -37.21 5.39 17.61
C ASN A 107 -35.82 5.20 17.01
N ASN A 108 -35.72 4.28 16.06
CA ASN A 108 -34.53 4.07 15.25
C ASN A 108 -34.88 4.37 13.80
N ILE A 109 -34.13 5.28 13.17
CA ILE A 109 -34.21 5.56 11.75
C ILE A 109 -32.95 4.96 11.11
N SER A 110 -33.14 4.00 10.21
CA SER A 110 -32.08 3.45 9.39
C SER A 110 -32.01 4.25 8.09
N ILE A 111 -30.88 4.91 7.85
CA ILE A 111 -30.60 5.62 6.60
C ILE A 111 -29.66 4.74 5.78
N ASP A 112 -30.12 4.33 4.59
CA ASP A 112 -29.28 3.62 3.64
C ASP A 112 -28.13 4.53 3.19
N ARG A 113 -26.91 4.02 3.28
CA ARG A 113 -25.76 4.74 2.73
C ARG A 113 -25.79 4.64 1.21
N ALA A 114 -25.46 5.75 0.55
CA ALA A 114 -25.25 5.73 -0.89
C ALA A 114 -24.18 4.68 -1.25
N PRO A 115 -24.39 3.87 -2.30
CA PRO A 115 -23.43 2.87 -2.70
C PRO A 115 -22.12 3.54 -3.09
N VAL A 116 -21.00 2.92 -2.68
CA VAL A 116 -19.67 3.42 -3.01
C VAL A 116 -19.41 3.17 -4.50
N LYS A 117 -19.28 4.25 -5.27
CA LYS A 117 -18.87 4.17 -6.68
C LYS A 117 -17.37 3.86 -6.74
N LEU A 118 -17.01 2.82 -7.48
CA LEU A 118 -15.62 2.42 -7.70
C LEU A 118 -15.13 2.91 -9.06
N SER A 119 -13.87 3.29 -9.10
CA SER A 119 -13.11 3.67 -10.29
C SER A 119 -11.97 2.67 -10.46
N ILE A 120 -11.76 2.19 -11.69
CA ILE A 120 -10.69 1.26 -12.03
C ILE A 120 -9.59 2.04 -12.75
N LEU A 121 -8.35 1.86 -12.30
CA LEU A 121 -7.16 2.44 -12.91
C LEU A 121 -6.18 1.34 -13.28
N GLU A 122 -5.49 1.52 -14.40
CA GLU A 122 -4.42 0.64 -14.85
C GLU A 122 -3.08 1.31 -14.65
N LEU A 123 -2.16 0.61 -13.99
CA LEU A 123 -0.84 1.11 -13.61
C LEU A 123 0.22 0.20 -14.18
N SER A 124 1.24 0.79 -14.81
CA SER A 124 2.41 0.06 -15.29
C SER A 124 3.48 0.08 -14.21
N ILE A 125 3.86 -1.10 -13.70
CA ILE A 125 4.93 -1.24 -12.71
C ILE A 125 6.05 -2.12 -13.27
N SER A 126 7.30 -1.81 -12.94
CA SER A 126 8.41 -2.69 -13.31
C SER A 126 8.20 -4.08 -12.71
N THR A 127 8.61 -5.13 -13.45
CA THR A 127 8.55 -6.51 -12.96
C THR A 127 9.36 -6.66 -11.67
N MET A 128 10.44 -5.89 -11.56
CA MET A 128 11.27 -5.79 -10.37
C MET A 128 10.48 -5.31 -9.15
N ASP A 129 9.80 -4.18 -9.26
CA ASP A 129 9.04 -3.61 -8.16
C ASP A 129 7.83 -4.49 -7.83
N PHE A 130 7.14 -5.02 -8.83
CA PHE A 130 6.09 -6.02 -8.59
C PHE A 130 6.57 -7.18 -7.69
N LYS A 131 7.75 -7.75 -7.99
CA LYS A 131 8.34 -8.86 -7.22
C LYS A 131 8.63 -8.47 -5.77
N LYS A 132 9.13 -7.26 -5.52
CA LYS A 132 9.41 -6.76 -4.16
C LYS A 132 8.14 -6.77 -3.30
N GLY A 133 7.03 -6.27 -3.82
CA GLY A 133 5.77 -6.29 -3.08
C GLY A 133 5.18 -7.69 -2.97
N GLN A 134 5.31 -8.52 -4.01
CA GLN A 134 4.86 -9.91 -3.97
C GLN A 134 5.55 -10.71 -2.86
N LEU A 135 6.86 -10.52 -2.66
CA LEU A 135 7.60 -11.17 -1.59
C LEU A 135 7.03 -10.86 -0.20
N ILE A 136 6.67 -9.60 0.05
CA ILE A 136 6.03 -9.20 1.31
C ILE A 136 4.67 -9.88 1.47
N LEU A 137 3.89 -9.97 0.38
CA LEU A 137 2.57 -10.63 0.43
C LEU A 137 2.68 -12.14 0.64
N ASP A 138 3.69 -12.78 0.06
CA ASP A 138 3.95 -14.20 0.25
C ASP A 138 4.29 -14.50 1.71
N GLU A 139 5.09 -13.66 2.36
CA GLU A 139 5.37 -13.78 3.80
C GLU A 139 4.11 -13.59 4.66
N ILE A 140 3.24 -12.65 4.31
CA ILE A 140 1.94 -12.49 5.00
C ILE A 140 1.09 -13.76 4.87
N TYR A 141 1.12 -14.43 3.71
CA TYR A 141 0.47 -15.71 3.54
C TYR A 141 1.11 -16.82 4.38
N GLU A 142 2.44 -16.86 4.49
CA GLU A 142 3.13 -17.84 5.34
C GLU A 142 2.78 -17.66 6.83
N LEU A 143 2.73 -16.42 7.32
CA LEU A 143 2.51 -16.12 8.73
C LEU A 143 1.03 -16.15 9.16
N TYR A 144 0.12 -15.69 8.29
CA TYR A 144 -1.29 -15.47 8.62
C TYR A 144 -2.27 -16.26 7.74
N HIS A 145 -1.76 -17.09 6.82
CA HIS A 145 -2.56 -17.91 5.89
C HIS A 145 -3.62 -17.11 5.11
N SER A 146 -3.38 -15.82 4.91
CA SER A 146 -4.26 -14.90 4.21
C SER A 146 -3.59 -14.44 2.93
N ARG A 147 -4.21 -14.74 1.78
CA ARG A 147 -3.66 -14.43 0.46
C ARG A 147 -4.24 -13.11 -0.04
N TYR A 148 -3.38 -12.18 -0.41
CA TYR A 148 -3.75 -10.88 -0.97
C TYR A 148 -3.13 -10.70 -2.36
N SER A 149 -3.81 -9.95 -3.22
CA SER A 149 -3.28 -9.56 -4.51
C SER A 149 -2.37 -8.33 -4.38
N PHE A 150 -1.48 -8.14 -5.36
CA PHE A 150 -0.69 -6.91 -5.45
C PHE A 150 -1.57 -5.66 -5.62
N SER A 151 -2.68 -5.76 -6.39
CA SER A 151 -3.68 -4.70 -6.47
C SER A 151 -4.19 -4.30 -5.09
N LYS A 152 -4.54 -5.28 -4.24
CA LYS A 152 -5.04 -5.02 -2.89
C LYS A 152 -4.00 -4.29 -2.02
N LEU A 153 -2.71 -4.57 -2.19
CA LEU A 153 -1.65 -3.83 -1.50
C LEU A 153 -1.65 -2.36 -1.92
N LEU A 154 -1.63 -2.08 -3.22
CA LEU A 154 -1.66 -0.71 -3.75
C LEU A 154 -2.93 0.02 -3.30
N GLU A 155 -4.09 -0.62 -3.39
CA GLU A 155 -5.36 -0.09 -2.93
C GLU A 155 -5.33 0.26 -1.44
N SER A 156 -4.76 -0.62 -0.61
CA SER A 156 -4.70 -0.41 0.83
C SER A 156 -3.77 0.74 1.20
N LEU A 157 -2.61 0.86 0.53
CA LEU A 157 -1.68 1.98 0.70
C LEU A 157 -2.32 3.31 0.31
N TRP A 158 -2.99 3.32 -0.85
CA TRP A 158 -3.66 4.51 -1.36
C TRP A 158 -4.78 4.96 -0.41
N MET A 159 -5.67 4.04 -0.03
CA MET A 159 -6.74 4.36 0.90
C MET A 159 -6.21 4.80 2.26
N ASP A 160 -5.17 4.14 2.80
CA ASP A 160 -4.59 4.51 4.08
C ASP A 160 -4.06 5.94 4.09
N PHE A 161 -3.36 6.31 3.01
CA PHE A 161 -2.82 7.65 2.83
C PHE A 161 -3.94 8.71 2.82
N ILE A 162 -4.95 8.53 1.97
CA ILE A 162 -6.03 9.52 1.81
C ILE A 162 -6.91 9.61 3.06
N TYR A 163 -7.18 8.50 3.74
CA TYR A 163 -7.92 8.53 5.00
C TYR A 163 -7.14 9.23 6.11
N SER A 164 -5.84 8.96 6.22
CA SER A 164 -4.97 9.64 7.20
C SER A 164 -4.85 11.14 6.93
N TYR A 165 -4.90 11.54 5.65
CA TYR A 165 -4.99 12.94 5.24
C TYR A 165 -6.34 13.56 5.64
N LYS A 166 -7.47 12.91 5.30
CA LYS A 166 -8.83 13.41 5.57
C LYS A 166 -9.12 13.63 7.06
N THR A 167 -8.65 12.73 7.92
CA THR A 167 -8.93 12.80 9.37
C THR A 167 -8.03 13.77 10.11
N GLY A 168 -7.10 14.46 9.41
CA GLY A 168 -6.12 15.34 10.03
C GLY A 168 -5.10 14.63 10.91
N GLN A 169 -5.13 13.28 10.96
CA GLN A 169 -4.09 12.48 11.61
C GLN A 169 -2.73 12.69 10.95
N ASN A 170 -2.74 13.09 9.68
CA ASN A 170 -1.54 13.39 8.92
C ASN A 170 -1.57 14.81 8.35
N LYS A 171 -1.61 15.84 9.23
CA LYS A 171 -1.33 17.25 8.86
C LYS A 171 0.02 17.43 8.15
N ARG A 172 0.92 16.43 8.27
CA ARG A 172 2.23 16.36 7.64
C ARG A 172 2.25 15.48 6.38
N ALA A 173 1.13 14.90 5.92
CA ALA A 173 1.13 13.95 4.80
C ALA A 173 1.69 14.57 3.53
N TYR A 174 1.29 15.82 3.28
CA TYR A 174 1.85 16.69 2.24
C TYR A 174 3.37 16.83 2.40
N HIS A 175 3.84 17.25 3.58
CA HIS A 175 5.27 17.38 3.86
C HIS A 175 6.02 16.05 3.74
N SER A 176 5.38 14.92 4.05
CA SER A 176 5.93 13.58 3.86
C SER A 176 6.07 13.24 2.38
N ILE A 177 5.08 13.55 1.53
CA ILE A 177 5.21 13.38 0.07
C ILE A 177 6.32 14.28 -0.47
N ILE A 178 6.34 15.57 -0.12
CA ILE A 178 7.37 16.51 -0.59
C ILE A 178 8.76 16.07 -0.11
N LYS A 179 8.88 15.57 1.13
CA LYS A 179 10.12 15.02 1.65
C LYS A 179 10.55 13.78 0.87
N MET A 180 9.63 12.86 0.58
CA MET A 180 9.91 11.65 -0.19
C MET A 180 10.29 11.98 -1.64
N LEU A 181 9.60 12.94 -2.28
CA LEU A 181 9.96 13.47 -3.59
C LEU A 181 11.40 13.97 -3.61
N LYS A 182 11.77 14.81 -2.64
CA LYS A 182 13.14 15.33 -2.51
C LYS A 182 14.18 14.24 -2.27
N GLU A 183 13.84 13.19 -1.50
CA GLU A 183 14.71 12.03 -1.28
C GLU A 183 14.81 11.09 -2.50
N CYS A 184 13.83 11.12 -3.42
CA CYS A 184 13.83 10.33 -4.65
C CYS A 184 14.51 11.07 -5.81
N LEU A 185 14.53 12.41 -5.79
CA LEU A 185 15.19 13.27 -6.78
C LEU A 185 16.67 13.59 -6.44
N SER A 186 17.10 13.33 -5.20
CA SER A 186 18.50 13.49 -4.74
C SER A 186 19.35 12.24 -4.98
#